data_AF-A0A959CTI6-F1
#
_entry.id   AF-A0A959CTI6-F1
#
_cell.length_a   1.000
_cell.length_b   1.000
_cell.length_c   1.000
_cell.angle_alpha   90.00
_cell.angle_beta   90.00
_cell.angle_gamma   90.00
#
_symmetry.space_group_name_H-M   'P 1'
#
loop_
_entity.id
_entity.type
_entity.pdbx_description
1 polymer ?
#
loop_
_entity_poly.entity_id
_entity_poly.type
_entity_poly.pdbx_seq_one_letter_code
_entity_poly.pdbx_strand_id
1 'polypeptide(L)' 'ELNDAVGQVKVLMAELPDNQKAAMQLRDIEGMSYQEISETLAMPLNQVKTNIFRARKHIRSKLMQLWTIK' A
#
# COMPACT_ATOMS: atom_id res chain seq x y z
N GLU A 1 -0.24 19.85 13.17
CA GLU A 1 0.87 19.13 12.51
C GLU A 1 0.65 17.62 12.29
N LEU A 2 -0.49 17.04 12.69
CA LEU A 2 -0.81 15.63 12.35
C LEU A 2 -1.30 15.43 10.91
N ASN A 3 -1.79 16.50 10.25
CA ASN A 3 -2.38 16.45 8.90
C ASN A 3 -1.38 16.19 7.76
N ASP A 4 -0.06 16.30 8.00
CA ASP A 4 0.97 16.11 6.97
C ASP A 4 1.22 14.62 6.67
N ALA A 5 1.23 13.76 7.70
CA ALA A 5 1.58 12.35 7.55
C ALA A 5 0.56 11.56 6.70
N VAL A 6 -0.75 11.77 6.94
CA VAL A 6 -1.81 11.11 6.15
C VAL A 6 -1.79 11.60 4.71
N GLY A 7 -1.55 12.90 4.49
CA GLY A 7 -1.39 13.48 3.15
C GLY A 7 -0.21 12.85 2.40
N GLN A 8 0.94 12.73 3.06
CA GLN A 8 2.13 12.09 2.50
C GLN A 8 1.88 10.63 2.12
N VAL A 9 1.20 9.85 2.97
CA VAL A 9 0.86 8.46 2.65
C VAL A 9 -0.01 8.39 1.39
N LYS A 10 -1.02 9.26 1.23
CA LYS A 10 -1.86 9.28 0.03
C LYS A 10 -1.06 9.59 -1.24
N VAL A 11 -0.13 10.54 -1.18
CA VAL A 11 0.76 10.86 -2.31
C VAL A 11 1.65 9.66 -2.66
N LEU A 12 2.26 9.02 -1.65
CA LEU A 12 3.12 7.85 -1.85
C LEU A 12 2.34 6.63 -2.37
N MET A 13 1.07 6.46 -1.95
CA MET A 13 0.19 5.44 -2.52
C MET A 13 -0.11 5.67 -4.00
N ALA A 14 -0.09 6.92 -4.48
CA ALA A 14 -0.28 7.24 -5.88
C ALA A 14 0.97 6.91 -6.74
N GLU A 15 2.15 6.78 -6.15
CA GLU A 15 3.38 6.34 -6.82
C GLU A 15 3.46 4.81 -7.00
N LEU A 16 2.59 4.05 -6.35
CA LEU A 16 2.59 2.59 -6.42
C LEU A 16 2.06 2.08 -7.76
N PRO A 17 2.61 0.97 -8.30
CA PRO A 17 1.99 0.26 -9.41
C PRO A 17 0.54 -0.14 -9.09
N ASP A 18 -0.35 -0.12 -10.09
CA ASP A 18 -1.79 -0.30 -9.90
C ASP A 18 -2.15 -1.53 -9.06
N ASN A 19 -1.53 -2.68 -9.36
CA ASN A 19 -1.79 -3.93 -8.62
C ASN A 19 -1.33 -3.89 -7.16
N GLN A 20 -0.30 -3.09 -6.84
CA GLN A 20 0.17 -2.88 -5.47
C GLN A 20 -0.75 -1.91 -4.72
N LYS A 21 -1.12 -0.81 -5.38
CA LYS A 21 -2.05 0.19 -4.86
C LYS A 21 -3.42 -0.44 -4.54
N ALA A 22 -3.99 -1.17 -5.49
CA ALA A 22 -5.29 -1.82 -5.33
C ALA A 22 -5.26 -2.87 -4.20
N ALA A 23 -4.27 -3.77 -4.19
CA ALA A 23 -4.17 -4.79 -3.15
C ALA A 23 -3.95 -4.17 -1.75
N MET A 24 -3.17 -3.09 -1.64
CA MET A 24 -2.98 -2.37 -0.39
C MET A 24 -4.24 -1.63 0.06
N GLN A 25 -4.95 -0.95 -0.85
CA GLN A 25 -6.21 -0.26 -0.56
C GLN A 25 -7.25 -1.22 0.02
N LEU A 26 -7.51 -2.33 -0.67
CA LEU A 26 -8.49 -3.33 -0.25
C LEU A 26 -8.12 -3.95 1.11
N ARG A 27 -6.82 -4.12 1.39
CA ARG A 27 -6.36 -4.71 2.65
C ARG A 27 -6.33 -3.72 3.82
N ASP A 28 -5.63 -2.60 3.64
CA ASP A 28 -5.23 -1.70 4.72
C ASP A 28 -6.26 -0.60 4.99
N ILE A 29 -7.14 -0.33 4.02
CA ILE A 29 -8.18 0.69 4.15
C ILE A 29 -9.56 0.04 4.23
N GLU A 30 -9.85 -0.92 3.35
CA GLU A 30 -11.18 -1.57 3.32
C GLU A 30 -11.26 -2.83 4.20
N GLY A 31 -10.12 -3.34 4.69
CA GLY A 31 -10.08 -4.41 5.69
C GLY A 31 -10.32 -5.83 5.15
N MET A 32 -10.30 -6.03 3.83
CA MET A 32 -10.56 -7.32 3.21
C MET A 32 -9.51 -8.39 3.57
N SER A 33 -9.93 -9.65 3.62
CA SER A 33 -9.03 -10.79 3.73
C SER A 33 -8.20 -10.96 2.44
N TYR A 34 -7.04 -11.63 2.54
CA TYR A 34 -6.22 -11.87 1.34
C TYR A 34 -6.95 -12.75 0.30
N GLN A 35 -7.81 -13.65 0.75
CA GLN A 35 -8.65 -14.48 -0.12
C GLN A 35 -9.66 -13.64 -0.89
N GLU A 36 -10.43 -12.78 -0.21
CA GLU A 36 -11.40 -11.90 -0.87
C GLU A 36 -10.72 -10.96 -1.87
N ILE A 37 -9.52 -10.48 -1.56
CA ILE A 37 -8.72 -9.64 -2.49
C ILE A 37 -8.26 -10.46 -3.70
N SER A 38 -7.85 -11.71 -3.49
CA SER A 38 -7.43 -12.62 -4.56
C SER A 38 -8.56 -12.84 -5.57
N GLU A 39 -9.78 -13.04 -5.06
CA GLU A 39 -10.99 -13.21 -5.86
C GLU A 39 -11.38 -11.89 -6.55
N THR A 40 -11.39 -10.78 -5.81
CA THR A 40 -11.79 -9.45 -6.31
C THR A 40 -10.89 -8.94 -7.43
N LEU A 41 -9.57 -9.13 -7.29
CA LEU A 41 -8.58 -8.69 -8.27
C LEU A 41 -8.25 -9.78 -9.32
N ALA A 42 -8.94 -10.92 -9.28
CA ALA A 42 -8.72 -12.07 -10.15
C ALA A 42 -7.23 -12.45 -10.26
N MET A 43 -6.53 -12.48 -9.12
CA MET A 43 -5.09 -12.69 -9.05
C MET A 43 -4.72 -13.73 -8.01
N PRO A 44 -3.63 -14.51 -8.18
CA PRO A 44 -3.21 -15.51 -7.22
C PRO A 44 -2.93 -14.95 -5.81
N LEU A 45 -3.29 -15.71 -4.77
CA LEU A 45 -3.11 -15.32 -3.36
C LEU A 45 -1.65 -14.97 -3.00
N ASN A 46 -0.69 -15.69 -3.59
CA ASN A 46 0.74 -15.39 -3.41
C ASN A 46 1.14 -14.03 -4.01
N GLN A 47 0.53 -13.66 -5.14
CA GLN A 47 0.74 -12.36 -5.78
C GLN A 47 0.10 -11.24 -4.96
N VAL A 48 -1.09 -11.46 -4.36
CA VAL A 48 -1.73 -10.51 -3.43
C VAL A 48 -0.79 -10.20 -2.26
N LYS A 49 -0.29 -11.24 -1.59
CA LYS A 49 0.65 -11.11 -0.46
C LYS A 49 1.91 -10.34 -0.87
N THR A 50 2.47 -10.68 -2.03
CA THR A 50 3.66 -10.03 -2.58
C THR A 50 3.41 -8.55 -2.89
N ASN A 51 2.28 -8.23 -3.50
CA ASN A 51 1.91 -6.85 -3.85
C ASN A 51 1.74 -5.99 -2.60
N ILE A 52 1.02 -6.48 -1.58
CA ILE A 52 0.83 -5.77 -0.31
C ILE A 52 2.16 -5.56 0.40
N PHE A 53 3.01 -6.60 0.46
CA PHE A 53 4.33 -6.49 1.05
C PHE A 53 5.20 -5.43 0.36
N ARG A 54 5.23 -5.44 -0.98
CA ARG A 54 5.99 -4.45 -1.77
C ARG A 54 5.45 -3.04 -1.59
N ALA A 55 4.13 -2.86 -1.60
CA ALA A 55 3.46 -1.59 -1.37
C ALA A 55 3.86 -0.98 -0.02
N ARG A 56 3.71 -1.74 1.07
CA ARG A 56 4.06 -1.29 2.43
C ARG A 56 5.56 -1.01 2.57
N LYS A 57 6.42 -1.83 1.97
CA LYS A 57 7.88 -1.61 1.97
C LYS A 57 8.23 -0.30 1.26
N HIS A 58 7.61 -0.02 0.11
CA HIS A 58 7.85 1.21 -0.63
C HIS A 58 7.46 2.45 0.18
N ILE A 59 6.23 2.48 0.71
CA ILE A 59 5.75 3.60 1.53
C ILE A 59 6.62 3.80 2.77
N ARG A 60 6.93 2.72 3.49
CA ARG A 60 7.80 2.80 4.68
C ARG A 60 9.18 3.37 4.34
N SER A 61 9.79 2.93 3.23
CA SER A 61 11.09 3.43 2.79
C SER A 61 11.06 4.92 2.48
N LYS A 62 10.03 5.37 1.76
CA LYS A 62 9.86 6.78 1.38
C LYS A 62 9.60 7.68 2.59
N LEU A 63 8.74 7.25 3.51
CA LEU A 63 8.49 7.98 4.76
C LEU A 63 9.77 8.12 5.60
N MET A 64 10.56 7.04 5.74
CA MET A 64 11.83 7.10 6.46
C MET A 64 12.83 8.07 5.81
N GLN A 65 12.89 8.12 4.46
CA GLN A 65 13.72 9.10 3.76
C GLN A 65 13.26 10.53 4.03
N LEU A 66 11.95 10.80 3.92
CA LEU A 66 11.39 12.13 4.18
C LEU A 66 11.67 12.60 5.61
N TRP A 67 11.57 11.71 6.60
CA TRP A 67 11.86 12.03 8.01
C TRP A 67 13.34 12.14 8.34
N THR A 68 14.22 11.52 7.55
CA THR A 68 15.68 11.67 7.75
C THR A 68 16.19 13.00 7.19
N ILE A 69 15.49 13.56 6.20
CA ILE A 69 15.87 14.80 5.52
C ILE A 69 15.25 16.04 6.19
N LYS A 70 14.13 15.89 6.91
CA LYS A 70 13.51 16.93 7.75
C LYS A 70 14.25 17.06 9.07
#